data_AF-A0A936E2D9-F1
#
_entry.id   AF-A0A936E2D9-F1
#
_cell.length_a   1.000
_cell.length_b   1.000
_cell.length_c   1.000
_cell.angle_alpha   90.00
_cell.angle_beta   90.00
_cell.angle_gamma   90.00
#
_symmetry.space_group_name_H-M   'P 1'
#
loop_
_entity.id
_entity.type
_entity.pdbx_description
1 polymer ?
#
loop_
_entity_poly.entity_id
_entity_poly.type
_entity_poly.pdbx_seq_one_letter_code
_entity_poly.pdbx_strand_id
1 'polypeptide(L)'
;MSDLSQEPERGRYAIWQALPLLLFTICAVGLIAVLAWRSLAGVQGTAAVLDAAVAVCGGQGVASAAAYQPNTPTTNPVVAFRQLADGRLLTDSTAVLPAWLPTQPDQLALVLCLGQERPAYRTICTAAGEPSTILAEYGREIPATLREARTAAILAESVIASVDDAPTGCLREIPNPTPPDVAVSPAQVQAWLRPWVAGGGADN
;
A
#
# COMPACT_ATOMS: atom_id res chain seq x y z
N MET A 1 -75.78 -32.88 21.63
CA MET A 1 -74.72 -33.78 21.12
C MET A 1 -74.12 -33.15 19.87
N SER A 2 -72.96 -32.52 20.00
CA SER A 2 -72.00 -32.08 18.97
C SER A 2 -70.99 -31.19 19.74
N ASP A 3 -69.89 -31.76 20.21
CA ASP A 3 -68.59 -31.85 19.53
C ASP A 3 -67.67 -30.71 20.02
N LEU A 4 -66.90 -31.01 21.07
CA LEU A 4 -66.01 -30.09 21.79
C LEU A 4 -64.63 -30.74 22.03
N SER A 5 -64.17 -31.60 21.11
CA SER A 5 -62.97 -32.43 21.33
C SER A 5 -61.75 -32.12 20.45
N GLN A 6 -61.78 -31.05 19.63
CA GLN A 6 -60.77 -30.82 18.58
C GLN A 6 -59.82 -29.63 18.76
N GLU A 7 -59.52 -29.18 20.00
CA GLU A 7 -58.64 -28.01 20.20
C GLU A 7 -57.18 -28.21 20.67
N PRO A 8 -56.58 -29.41 20.87
CA PRO A 8 -55.14 -29.46 21.23
C PRO A 8 -54.16 -29.57 20.04
N GLU A 9 -54.60 -29.88 18.81
CA GLU A 9 -53.66 -30.25 17.72
C GLU A 9 -53.11 -29.08 16.89
N ARG A 10 -53.85 -27.97 16.74
CA ARG A 10 -53.38 -26.80 15.96
C ARG A 10 -52.18 -26.10 16.59
N GLY A 11 -52.07 -26.09 17.92
CA GLY A 11 -50.94 -25.49 18.63
C GLY A 11 -49.63 -26.22 18.41
N ARG A 12 -49.65 -27.56 18.31
CA ARG A 12 -48.45 -28.37 18.07
C ARG A 12 -47.88 -28.16 16.66
N TYR A 13 -48.73 -28.10 15.63
CA TYR A 13 -48.27 -27.85 14.26
C TYR A 13 -47.66 -26.46 14.06
N ALA A 14 -48.20 -25.43 14.72
CA ALA A 14 -47.66 -24.07 14.65
C ALA A 14 -46.25 -23.98 15.27
N ILE A 15 -46.01 -24.70 16.38
CA ILE A 15 -44.69 -24.73 17.03
C ILE A 15 -43.66 -25.45 16.13
N TRP A 16 -44.04 -26.56 15.49
CA TRP A 16 -43.15 -27.29 14.58
C TRP A 16 -42.86 -26.55 13.27
N GLN A 17 -43.78 -25.72 12.77
CA GLN A 17 -43.53 -24.84 11.62
C GLN A 17 -42.68 -23.61 11.97
N ALA A 18 -42.78 -23.08 13.19
CA ALA A 18 -41.99 -21.94 13.63
C ALA A 18 -40.53 -22.31 13.99
N LEU A 19 -40.28 -23.56 14.41
CA LEU A 19 -38.95 -24.05 14.79
C LEU A 19 -37.87 -23.90 13.70
N PRO A 20 -38.07 -24.31 12.42
CA PRO A 20 -37.06 -24.14 11.39
C PRO A 20 -36.79 -22.66 11.07
N LEU A 21 -37.79 -21.80 11.21
CA LEU A 21 -37.67 -20.35 10.98
C LEU A 21 -36.88 -19.66 12.10
N LEU A 22 -37.07 -20.11 13.35
CA LEU A 22 -36.25 -19.71 14.49
C LEU A 22 -34.80 -20.20 14.38
N LEU A 23 -34.58 -21.45 13.97
CA LEU A 23 -33.23 -21.97 13.75
C LEU A 23 -32.52 -21.21 12.63
N PHE A 24 -33.21 -20.95 11.52
CA PHE A 24 -32.66 -20.17 10.41
C PHE A 24 -32.28 -18.75 10.84
N THR A 25 -33.13 -18.07 11.59
CA THR A 25 -32.85 -16.71 12.08
C THR A 25 -31.68 -16.67 13.05
N ILE A 26 -31.58 -17.62 13.98
CA ILE A 26 -30.42 -17.72 14.89
C ILE A 26 -29.13 -17.96 14.10
N CYS A 27 -29.14 -18.89 13.13
CA CYS A 27 -27.99 -19.15 12.28
C CYS A 27 -27.61 -17.92 11.44
N ALA A 28 -28.57 -17.23 10.85
CA ALA A 28 -28.32 -16.03 10.05
C ALA A 28 -27.72 -14.89 10.89
N VAL A 29 -28.27 -14.64 12.08
CA VAL A 29 -27.75 -13.62 13.01
C VAL A 29 -26.34 -13.98 13.50
N GLY A 30 -26.11 -15.25 13.84
CA GLY A 30 -24.79 -15.73 14.23
C GLY A 30 -23.75 -15.58 13.12
N LEU A 31 -24.13 -15.88 11.87
CA LEU A 31 -23.24 -15.77 10.72
C LEU A 31 -22.93 -14.31 10.38
N ILE A 32 -23.93 -13.41 10.46
CA ILE A 32 -23.73 -11.96 10.34
C ILE A 32 -22.82 -11.45 11.44
N ALA A 33 -22.99 -11.89 12.70
CA ALA A 33 -22.14 -11.48 13.81
C ALA A 33 -20.68 -11.93 13.63
N VAL A 34 -20.44 -13.16 13.14
CA VAL A 34 -19.09 -13.66 12.84
C VAL A 34 -18.43 -12.88 11.69
N LEU A 35 -19.19 -12.58 10.64
CA LEU A 35 -18.69 -11.78 9.52
C LEU A 35 -18.40 -10.33 9.95
N ALA A 36 -19.27 -9.73 10.77
CA ALA A 36 -19.08 -8.39 11.32
C ALA A 36 -17.88 -8.32 12.27
N TRP A 37 -17.68 -9.34 13.12
CA TRP A 37 -16.51 -9.40 13.99
C TRP A 37 -15.20 -9.50 13.17
N ARG A 38 -15.20 -10.33 12.12
CA ARG A 38 -14.03 -10.47 11.23
C ARG A 38 -13.69 -9.17 10.50
N SER A 39 -14.70 -8.43 10.03
CA SER A 39 -14.46 -7.15 9.37
C SER A 39 -13.96 -6.09 10.34
N LEU A 40 -14.52 -6.00 11.55
CA LEU A 40 -14.05 -5.08 12.60
C LEU A 40 -12.60 -5.36 13.02
N ALA A 41 -12.24 -6.63 13.26
CA ALA A 41 -10.87 -6.99 13.64
C ALA A 41 -9.85 -6.68 12.53
N GLY A 42 -10.22 -6.90 11.25
CA GLY A 42 -9.35 -6.57 10.10
C GLY A 42 -9.11 -5.06 9.92
N VAL A 43 -10.13 -4.23 10.19
CA VAL A 43 -10.02 -2.77 10.11
C VAL A 43 -9.20 -2.20 11.26
N GLN A 44 -9.34 -2.74 12.47
CA GLN A 44 -8.52 -2.32 13.61
C GLN A 44 -7.04 -2.69 13.45
N GLY A 45 -6.76 -3.88 12.90
CA GLY A 45 -5.39 -4.32 12.62
C GLY A 45 -4.68 -3.41 11.61
N THR A 46 -5.37 -3.04 10.53
CA THR A 46 -4.82 -2.15 9.50
C THR A 46 -4.61 -0.72 9.99
N ALA A 47 -5.54 -0.16 10.78
CA ALA A 47 -5.37 1.16 11.38
C ALA A 47 -4.15 1.21 12.33
N ALA A 48 -3.98 0.18 13.17
CA ALA A 48 -2.84 0.08 14.09
C ALA A 48 -1.49 -0.09 13.37
N VAL A 49 -1.46 -0.85 12.26
CA VAL A 49 -0.26 -0.95 11.39
C VAL A 49 0.13 0.43 10.88
N LEU A 50 -0.84 1.17 10.34
CA LEU A 50 -0.58 2.46 9.70
C LEU A 50 -0.12 3.52 10.69
N ASP A 51 -0.77 3.62 11.85
CA ASP A 51 -0.43 4.61 12.88
C ASP A 51 1.00 4.40 13.41
N ALA A 52 1.40 3.14 13.65
CA ALA A 52 2.77 2.81 14.05
C ALA A 52 3.79 3.05 12.92
N ALA A 53 3.42 2.76 11.67
CA ALA A 53 4.34 2.82 10.53
C ALA A 53 4.65 4.25 10.06
N VAL A 54 3.76 5.23 10.26
CA VAL A 54 4.01 6.64 9.88
C VAL A 54 5.27 7.18 10.55
N ALA A 55 5.50 6.85 11.82
CA ALA A 55 6.66 7.32 12.59
C ALA A 55 8.00 6.80 12.04
N VAL A 56 7.99 5.68 11.31
CA VAL A 56 9.19 5.09 10.68
C VAL A 56 9.77 6.04 9.63
N CYS A 57 8.93 6.77 8.90
CA CYS A 57 9.40 7.79 7.97
C CYS A 57 10.14 8.94 8.66
N GLY A 58 9.84 9.20 9.94
CA GLY A 58 10.58 10.13 10.81
C GLY A 58 11.80 9.52 11.51
N GLY A 59 12.16 8.27 11.22
CA GLY A 59 13.31 7.59 11.82
C GLY A 59 13.02 6.88 13.15
N GLN A 60 11.75 6.68 13.52
CA GLN A 60 11.36 5.98 14.74
C GLN A 60 10.90 4.55 14.43
N GLY A 61 11.65 3.56 14.89
CA GLY A 61 11.33 2.15 14.68
C GLY A 61 10.14 1.67 15.51
N VAL A 62 9.45 0.63 15.02
CA VAL A 62 8.32 -0.01 15.68
C VAL A 62 8.79 -1.32 16.32
N ALA A 63 8.92 -1.36 17.65
CA ALA A 63 9.52 -2.51 18.34
C ALA A 63 8.81 -3.85 18.10
N SER A 64 7.50 -3.84 17.85
CA SER A 64 6.68 -5.02 17.55
C SER A 64 6.75 -5.50 16.11
N ALA A 65 7.36 -4.73 15.20
CA ALA A 65 7.46 -5.05 13.78
C ALA A 65 8.45 -6.21 13.53
N ALA A 66 8.27 -6.89 12.40
CA ALA A 66 9.20 -7.92 11.95
C ALA A 66 10.57 -7.31 11.64
N ALA A 67 11.63 -8.07 11.93
CA ALA A 67 12.96 -7.73 11.42
C ALA A 67 13.01 -8.00 9.91
N TYR A 68 13.67 -7.12 9.16
CA TYR A 68 13.84 -7.32 7.72
C TYR A 68 14.76 -8.52 7.43
N GLN A 69 14.35 -9.37 6.48
CA GLN A 69 15.09 -10.58 6.10
C GLN A 69 15.42 -10.55 4.60
N PRO A 70 16.57 -9.98 4.20
CA PRO A 70 16.93 -9.80 2.78
C PRO A 70 17.20 -11.13 2.04
N ASN A 71 17.67 -12.14 2.76
CA ASN A 71 18.16 -13.40 2.19
C ASN A 71 17.19 -14.57 2.34
N THR A 72 15.97 -14.30 2.78
CA THR A 72 14.94 -15.33 2.92
C THR A 72 14.03 -15.34 1.70
N PRO A 73 13.58 -16.52 1.24
CA PRO A 73 12.65 -16.62 0.12
C PRO A 73 11.25 -16.08 0.45
N THR A 74 11.03 -15.62 1.68
CA THR A 74 9.78 -15.03 2.14
C THR A 74 9.64 -13.57 1.72
N THR A 75 8.44 -13.20 1.28
CA THR A 75 8.06 -11.81 1.02
C THR A 75 8.22 -10.96 2.28
N ASN A 76 8.93 -9.85 2.20
CA ASN A 76 9.03 -8.85 3.26
C ASN A 76 7.87 -7.85 3.14
N PRO A 77 6.86 -7.87 4.03
CA PRO A 77 5.69 -7.01 3.88
C PRO A 77 6.04 -5.53 4.05
N VAL A 78 5.42 -4.68 3.23
CA VAL A 78 5.74 -3.26 3.12
C VAL A 78 4.48 -2.41 3.12
N VAL A 79 4.57 -1.23 3.73
CA VAL A 79 3.58 -0.15 3.62
C VAL A 79 4.27 1.06 3.01
N ALA A 80 3.59 1.77 2.12
CA ALA A 80 4.08 3.01 1.54
C ALA A 80 3.33 4.23 2.06
N PHE A 81 4.07 5.30 2.31
CA PHE A 81 3.55 6.63 2.60
C PHE A 81 4.06 7.63 1.58
N ARG A 82 3.23 8.59 1.24
CA ARG A 82 3.55 9.71 0.37
C ARG A 82 3.41 11.02 1.13
N GLN A 83 4.42 11.87 1.01
CA GLN A 83 4.39 13.22 1.53
C GLN A 83 3.61 14.14 0.59
N LEU A 84 2.62 14.82 1.15
CA LEU A 84 1.88 15.88 0.48
C LEU A 84 2.63 17.21 0.53
N ALA A 85 2.19 18.18 -0.29
CA ALA A 85 2.76 19.53 -0.31
C ALA A 85 2.64 20.28 1.03
N ASP A 86 1.69 19.91 1.90
CA ASP A 86 1.52 20.47 3.24
C ASP A 86 2.39 19.77 4.31
N GLY A 87 3.25 18.84 3.89
CA GLY A 87 4.17 18.10 4.75
C GLY A 87 3.58 16.87 5.43
N ARG A 88 2.27 16.62 5.29
CA ARG A 88 1.61 15.44 5.86
C ARG A 88 1.98 14.17 5.09
N LEU A 89 2.03 13.05 5.81
CA LEU A 89 2.18 11.72 5.21
C LEU A 89 0.80 11.06 5.07
N LEU A 90 0.50 10.52 3.89
CA LEU A 90 -0.67 9.68 3.63
C LEU A 90 -0.24 8.32 3.11
N THR A 91 -0.96 7.27 3.50
CA THR A 91 -0.74 5.94 2.95
C THR A 91 -0.97 5.93 1.44
N ASP A 92 0.01 5.42 0.68
CA ASP A 92 -0.09 5.22 -0.76
C ASP A 92 -0.27 3.73 -1.06
N SER A 93 -1.52 3.27 -1.06
CA SER A 93 -1.86 1.87 -1.34
C SER A 93 -1.63 1.47 -2.80
N THR A 94 -1.43 2.43 -3.71
CA THR A 94 -1.18 2.14 -5.12
C THR A 94 0.29 1.83 -5.39
N ALA A 95 1.19 2.38 -4.58
CA ALA A 95 2.63 2.14 -4.64
C ALA A 95 3.04 0.69 -4.29
N VAL A 96 2.15 -0.08 -3.66
CA VAL A 96 2.43 -1.43 -3.15
C VAL A 96 1.40 -2.42 -3.67
N LEU A 97 1.85 -3.61 -4.09
CA LEU A 97 0.91 -4.67 -4.50
C LEU A 97 0.17 -5.23 -3.28
N PRO A 98 -1.12 -5.63 -3.40
CA PRO A 98 -1.88 -6.19 -2.29
C PRO A 98 -1.20 -7.39 -1.61
N ALA A 99 -0.48 -8.21 -2.37
CA ALA A 99 0.25 -9.37 -1.86
C ALA A 99 1.49 -9.01 -1.00
N TRP A 100 1.92 -7.74 -1.01
CA TRP A 100 3.04 -7.24 -0.23
C TRP A 100 2.59 -6.53 1.05
N LEU A 101 1.29 -6.27 1.20
CA LEU A 101 0.79 -5.59 2.39
C LEU A 101 0.82 -6.52 3.60
N PRO A 102 1.20 -6.03 4.79
CA PRO A 102 1.10 -6.81 6.02
C PRO A 102 -0.38 -7.05 6.36
N THR A 103 -0.69 -8.25 6.86
CA THR A 103 -2.04 -8.55 7.39
C THR A 103 -2.15 -8.25 8.87
N GLN A 104 -1.01 -8.17 9.57
CA GLN A 104 -0.91 -7.90 11.01
C GLN A 104 0.27 -6.95 11.31
N PRO A 105 0.22 -6.15 12.41
CA PRO A 105 1.29 -5.21 12.76
C PRO A 105 2.67 -5.84 12.95
N ASP A 106 2.73 -7.06 13.47
CA ASP A 106 3.96 -7.81 13.72
C ASP A 106 4.60 -8.39 12.46
N GLN A 107 3.88 -8.36 11.33
CA GLN A 107 4.39 -8.78 10.02
C GLN A 107 5.01 -7.63 9.23
N LEU A 108 4.77 -6.38 9.63
CA LEU A 108 5.35 -5.22 8.95
C LEU A 108 6.88 -5.32 9.02
N ALA A 109 7.55 -5.40 7.87
CA ALA A 109 9.02 -5.48 7.81
C ALA A 109 9.63 -4.20 7.24
N LEU A 110 8.95 -3.57 6.29
CA LEU A 110 9.45 -2.46 5.50
C LEU A 110 8.48 -1.28 5.51
N VAL A 111 9.01 -0.06 5.48
CA VAL A 111 8.24 1.16 5.24
C VAL A 111 8.88 1.95 4.12
N LEU A 112 8.12 2.19 3.05
CA LEU A 112 8.51 3.05 1.94
C LEU A 112 8.00 4.48 2.21
N CYS A 113 8.91 5.44 2.23
CA CYS A 113 8.61 6.85 2.42
C CYS A 113 8.90 7.59 1.11
N LEU A 114 7.83 7.97 0.41
CA LEU A 114 7.88 8.78 -0.80
C LEU A 114 7.77 10.25 -0.40
N GLY A 115 8.76 11.04 -0.83
CA GLY A 115 8.74 12.49 -0.68
C GLY A 115 7.71 13.16 -1.59
N GLN A 116 7.75 14.48 -1.59
CA GLN A 116 6.93 15.26 -2.52
C GLN A 116 7.42 15.07 -3.95
N GLU A 117 6.47 14.79 -4.85
CA GLU A 117 6.74 14.76 -6.29
C GLU A 117 7.12 16.15 -6.80
N ARG A 118 8.24 16.24 -7.51
CA ARG A 118 8.80 17.49 -8.01
C ARG A 118 9.17 17.41 -9.49
N PRO A 119 9.24 18.55 -10.19
CA PRO A 119 9.73 18.56 -11.57
C PRO A 119 11.19 18.09 -11.65
N ALA A 120 11.52 17.36 -12.71
CA ALA A 120 12.86 16.92 -13.03
C ALA A 120 13.43 17.74 -14.20
N TYR A 121 14.63 18.31 -14.02
CA TYR A 121 15.26 19.23 -14.97
C TYR A 121 16.59 18.70 -15.50
N ARG A 122 16.89 19.03 -16.76
CA ARG A 122 18.19 18.76 -17.40
C ARG A 122 18.60 19.93 -18.30
N THR A 123 19.89 20.07 -18.52
CA THR A 123 20.43 21.05 -19.47
C THR A 123 20.09 20.67 -20.90
N ILE A 124 19.76 21.62 -21.76
CA ILE A 124 19.60 21.41 -23.20
C ILE A 124 20.99 21.37 -23.86
N CYS A 125 21.17 20.58 -24.91
CA CYS A 125 22.37 20.56 -25.74
C CYS A 125 22.39 21.78 -26.66
N THR A 126 23.56 22.41 -26.79
CA THR A 126 23.81 23.38 -27.86
C THR A 126 23.78 22.68 -29.22
N ALA A 127 23.75 23.46 -30.32
CA ALA A 127 23.89 22.92 -31.67
C ALA A 127 25.19 22.10 -31.89
N ALA A 128 26.23 22.36 -31.07
CA ALA A 128 27.50 21.62 -31.09
C ALA A 128 27.47 20.33 -30.24
N GLY A 129 26.35 20.03 -29.55
CA GLY A 129 26.21 18.85 -28.69
C GLY A 129 26.78 19.04 -27.28
N GLU A 130 27.11 20.27 -26.88
CA GLU A 130 27.64 20.58 -25.54
C GLU A 130 26.51 20.99 -24.57
N PRO A 131 26.68 20.84 -23.25
CA PRO A 131 25.70 21.31 -22.28
C PRO A 131 25.53 22.84 -22.35
N SER A 132 24.30 23.30 -22.54
CA SER A 132 23.96 24.73 -22.43
C SER A 132 23.65 25.13 -20.99
N THR A 133 23.46 26.42 -20.75
CA THR A 133 22.98 26.96 -19.46
C THR A 133 21.46 26.90 -19.31
N ILE A 134 20.72 26.45 -20.33
CA ILE A 134 19.26 26.41 -20.33
C ILE A 134 18.81 25.07 -19.75
N LEU A 135 17.98 25.12 -18.71
CA LEU A 135 17.31 23.95 -18.14
C LEU A 135 15.95 23.75 -18.80
N ALA A 136 15.65 22.52 -19.17
CA ALA A 136 14.33 22.08 -19.59
C ALA A 136 13.80 21.00 -18.64
N GLU A 137 12.52 21.11 -18.31
CA GLU A 137 11.79 20.07 -17.60
C GLU A 137 11.57 18.88 -18.53
N TYR A 138 11.89 17.68 -18.07
CA TYR A 138 11.74 16.45 -18.87
C TYR A 138 10.78 15.43 -18.25
N GLY A 139 10.31 15.67 -17.03
CA GLY A 139 9.38 14.78 -16.35
C GLY A 139 9.25 15.12 -14.86
N ARG A 140 8.82 14.13 -14.09
CA ARG A 140 8.62 14.22 -12.64
C ARG A 140 9.55 13.26 -11.93
N GLU A 141 9.88 13.58 -10.70
CA GLU A 141 10.67 12.71 -9.85
C GLU A 141 10.16 12.74 -8.41
N ILE A 142 10.35 11.62 -7.72
CA ILE A 142 9.96 11.43 -6.32
C ILE A 142 11.16 10.89 -5.54
N PRO A 143 11.62 11.60 -4.50
CA PRO A 143 12.56 11.04 -3.53
C PRO A 143 11.93 9.84 -2.83
N ALA A 144 12.63 8.71 -2.78
CA ALA A 144 12.17 7.49 -2.15
C ALA A 144 13.20 7.03 -1.10
N THR A 145 12.72 6.77 0.11
CA THR A 145 13.52 6.19 1.19
C THR A 145 12.83 4.93 1.69
N LEU A 146 13.52 3.79 1.62
CA LEU A 146 13.06 2.54 2.20
C LEU A 146 13.72 2.35 3.56
N ARG A 147 12.91 2.07 4.58
CA ARG A 147 13.37 1.83 5.94
C ARG A 147 12.92 0.47 6.44
N GLU A 148 13.74 -0.16 7.28
CA GLU A 148 13.33 -1.29 8.09
C GLU A 148 12.31 -0.80 9.14
N ALA A 149 11.16 -1.44 9.25
CA ALA A 149 10.10 -1.01 10.15
C ALA A 149 10.50 -1.09 11.63
N ARG A 150 11.25 -2.13 12.02
CA ARG A 150 11.62 -2.36 13.43
C ARG A 150 12.62 -1.35 13.98
N THR A 151 13.60 -0.98 13.19
CA THR A 151 14.74 -0.13 13.62
C THR A 151 14.68 1.29 13.03
N ALA A 152 13.86 1.50 12.01
CA ALA A 152 13.86 2.66 11.13
C ALA A 152 15.20 2.91 10.40
N ALA A 153 16.09 1.90 10.33
CA ALA A 153 17.32 1.98 9.56
C ALA A 153 17.01 2.18 8.07
N ILE A 154 17.78 3.05 7.40
CA ILE A 154 17.66 3.26 5.96
C ILE A 154 18.29 2.05 5.25
N LEU A 155 17.51 1.39 4.42
CA LEU A 155 17.96 0.27 3.58
C LEU A 155 18.30 0.74 2.16
N ALA A 156 17.50 1.67 1.64
CA ALA A 156 17.69 2.27 0.33
C ALA A 156 17.24 3.72 0.32
N GLU A 157 17.93 4.54 -0.46
CA GLU A 157 17.55 5.93 -0.70
C GLU A 157 17.91 6.29 -2.14
N SER A 158 16.94 6.76 -2.92
CA SER A 158 17.16 7.20 -4.29
C SER A 158 16.05 8.13 -4.76
N VAL A 159 16.10 8.50 -6.04
CA VAL A 159 15.05 9.24 -6.73
C VAL A 159 14.42 8.32 -7.76
N ILE A 160 13.09 8.24 -7.78
CA ILE A 160 12.33 7.52 -8.80
C ILE A 160 11.85 8.55 -9.81
N ALA A 161 12.33 8.47 -11.05
CA ALA A 161 11.93 9.35 -12.13
C ALA A 161 10.78 8.74 -12.94
N SER A 162 9.92 9.58 -13.50
CA SER A 162 8.83 9.12 -14.38
C SER A 162 9.31 8.70 -15.77
N VAL A 163 10.57 8.99 -16.11
CA VAL A 163 11.25 8.55 -17.33
C VAL A 163 12.36 7.58 -16.92
N ASP A 164 12.20 6.30 -17.27
CA ASP A 164 13.04 5.17 -16.81
C ASP A 164 14.51 5.29 -17.24
N ASP A 165 14.77 5.99 -18.34
CA ASP A 165 16.11 6.34 -18.82
C ASP A 165 16.25 7.86 -18.84
N ALA A 166 16.59 8.45 -17.69
CA ALA A 166 17.00 9.84 -17.69
C ALA A 166 18.13 10.00 -18.73
N PRO A 167 17.97 10.86 -19.76
CA PRO A 167 18.93 10.91 -20.84
C PRO A 167 20.32 11.15 -20.28
N THR A 168 21.26 10.26 -20.62
CA THR A 168 22.66 10.39 -20.23
C THR A 168 23.25 11.56 -21.01
N GLY A 169 23.23 12.74 -20.39
CA GLY A 169 23.73 13.99 -20.98
C GLY A 169 22.66 15.07 -21.05
N CYS A 170 22.85 16.01 -21.97
CA CYS A 170 21.91 17.10 -22.21
C CYS A 170 20.73 16.66 -23.10
N LEU A 171 19.61 17.37 -23.00
CA LEU A 171 18.42 17.15 -23.83
C LEU A 171 18.61 17.79 -25.19
N ARG A 172 18.23 17.13 -26.29
CA ARG A 172 18.18 17.82 -27.58
C ARG A 172 17.13 18.93 -27.55
N GLU A 173 17.40 20.03 -28.23
CA GLU A 173 16.46 21.14 -28.36
C GLU A 173 15.21 20.66 -29.12
N ILE A 174 14.07 20.61 -28.43
CA ILE A 174 12.77 20.28 -29.03
C ILE A 174 12.01 21.60 -29.24
N PRO A 175 11.49 21.91 -30.43
CA PRO A 175 10.87 23.21 -30.74
C PRO A 175 9.61 23.58 -29.95
N ASN A 176 9.11 22.70 -29.10
CA ASN A 176 7.97 22.95 -28.20
C ASN A 176 7.96 21.85 -27.12
N PRO A 177 8.70 22.00 -26.02
CA PRO A 177 8.56 21.06 -24.91
C PRO A 177 7.36 21.55 -24.11
N THR A 178 6.15 21.11 -24.46
CA THR A 178 5.17 20.95 -23.40
C THR A 178 5.77 19.87 -22.51
N PRO A 179 6.22 20.18 -21.28
CA PRO A 179 6.84 19.16 -20.47
C PRO A 179 5.83 18.04 -20.30
N PRO A 180 6.25 16.77 -20.42
CA PRO A 180 5.38 15.68 -20.05
C PRO A 180 5.07 15.84 -18.57
N ASP A 181 3.83 16.27 -18.25
CA ASP A 181 3.26 16.19 -16.90
C ASP A 181 2.94 14.71 -16.58
N VAL A 182 3.93 13.86 -16.80
CA VAL A 182 3.86 12.43 -16.58
C VAL A 182 4.34 12.20 -15.17
N ALA A 183 3.37 12.02 -14.28
CA ALA A 183 3.62 11.64 -12.91
C ALA A 183 4.38 10.31 -12.84
N VAL A 184 5.14 10.11 -11.76
CA VAL A 184 5.77 8.82 -11.49
C VAL A 184 4.68 7.77 -11.29
N SER A 185 4.70 6.74 -12.12
CA SER A 185 3.67 5.70 -12.12
C SER A 185 3.83 4.76 -10.92
N PRO A 186 2.72 4.16 -10.43
CA PRO A 186 2.79 3.12 -9.40
C PRO A 186 3.67 1.92 -9.82
N ALA A 187 3.69 1.59 -11.11
CA ALA A 187 4.51 0.50 -11.64
C ALA A 187 6.02 0.77 -11.49
N GLN A 188 6.46 2.02 -11.65
CA GLN A 188 7.86 2.41 -11.42
C GLN A 188 8.24 2.28 -9.95
N VAL A 189 7.35 2.70 -9.04
CA VAL A 189 7.57 2.51 -7.60
C VAL A 189 7.65 1.03 -7.23
N GLN A 190 6.75 0.20 -7.78
CA GLN A 190 6.75 -1.24 -7.55
C GLN A 190 7.99 -1.92 -8.14
N ALA A 191 8.47 -1.49 -9.31
CA ALA A 191 9.69 -2.01 -9.92
C ALA A 191 10.92 -1.70 -9.05
N TRP A 192 11.02 -0.47 -8.55
CA TRP A 192 12.08 -0.05 -7.62
C TRP A 192 12.04 -0.84 -6.29
N LEU A 193 10.85 -1.10 -5.78
CA LEU A 193 10.64 -1.78 -4.48
C LEU A 193 10.85 -3.29 -4.54
N ARG A 194 10.65 -3.91 -5.70
CA ARG A 194 10.64 -5.37 -5.89
C ARG A 194 11.87 -6.10 -5.32
N PRO A 195 13.13 -5.64 -5.50
CA PRO A 195 14.32 -6.33 -4.98
C PRO A 195 14.35 -6.45 -3.46
N TRP A 196 13.66 -5.55 -2.76
CA TRP A 196 13.62 -5.53 -1.30
C TRP A 196 12.52 -6.43 -0.74
N VAL A 197 11.41 -6.52 -1.46
CA VAL A 197 10.21 -7.26 -1.02
C VAL A 197 10.33 -8.75 -1.31
N ALA A 198 10.73 -9.12 -2.53
CA ALA A 198 11.00 -10.50 -2.90
C ALA A 198 12.45 -10.81 -2.49
N GLY A 199 12.66 -11.33 -1.28
CA GLY A 199 13.99 -11.68 -0.79
C GLY A 199 14.71 -12.59 -1.81
N GLY A 200 15.81 -12.06 -2.34
CA GLY A 200 16.32 -12.41 -3.66
C GLY A 200 17.05 -11.19 -4.18
N GLY A 201 18.25 -10.97 -3.62
CA GLY A 201 19.15 -9.95 -4.10
C GLY A 201 19.21 -9.97 -5.62
N ALA A 202 19.38 -8.78 -6.18
CA ALA A 202 19.73 -8.60 -7.58
C ALA A 202 20.91 -9.52 -7.93
N ASP A 203 20.61 -10.68 -8.50
CA ASP A 203 21.58 -11.46 -9.26
C ASP A 203 21.62 -10.82 -10.66
N ASN A 204 22.61 -9.92 -10.81
CA ASN A 204 23.16 -9.27 -12.02
C ASN A 204 22.45 -8.02 -12.57
#